data_AF-A0A9E7HCF7-F1
#
_entry.id   AF-A0A9E7HCF7-F1
#
_cell.length_a   1.000
_cell.length_b   1.000
_cell.length_c   1.000
_cell.angle_alpha   90.00
_cell.angle_beta   90.00
_cell.angle_gamma   90.00
#
_symmetry.space_group_name_H-M   'P 1'
#
loop_
_entity.id
_entity.type
_entity.pdbx_description
1 polymer ?
#
loop_
_entity_poly.entity_id
_entity_poly.type
_entity_poly.pdbx_seq_one_letter_code
_entity_poly.pdbx_strand_id
1 'polypeptide(L)'
;MAICLAPFLLPPNPRSSPPPPDPYLRSSPVLKKWRTGASSAAPGVDLKPLETAIAKKDSVAVKENLDQLNQIGWAKKWSSQPYVSRRMTSLRELTTLGIKNAENLAIPSVRNDAAFLFTVVGTTSLLAVIAGQLPGDWGFFVPYLIGSISLIVLAVGSISPGLLQAAINGFSSFFPDYQERIARHEAAHFLVAYLIGLPILGYSLDIGKEHVNLVDERLQKLIYSGQLDDKELDRLAAVSMAGLAAEGLKYDKVIGQSADLFTLQRFINRSKPQISKEQQQNLTRWAVLFAGSLLKNNAVEHQALMAAMSRKAGVLECIEAIENAA
;
A
#
# COMPACT_ATOMS: atom_id res chain seq x y z
N MET A 1 14.75 -79.52 -23.22
CA MET A 1 16.04 -79.56 -23.93
C MET A 1 17.02 -78.74 -23.10
N ALA A 2 17.91 -79.45 -22.39
CA ALA A 2 18.90 -78.90 -21.48
C ALA A 2 20.07 -78.26 -22.24
N ILE A 3 20.68 -77.19 -21.71
CA ILE A 3 22.14 -77.00 -21.72
C ILE A 3 22.57 -76.27 -20.44
N CYS A 4 23.66 -76.78 -19.87
CA CYS A 4 24.33 -76.40 -18.63
C CYS A 4 25.75 -75.85 -18.96
N LEU A 5 26.43 -75.26 -17.96
CA LEU A 5 27.87 -74.87 -17.86
C LEU A 5 28.29 -73.56 -18.57
N ALA A 6 29.17 -72.69 -18.05
CA ALA A 6 30.08 -72.65 -16.89
C ALA A 6 30.48 -71.17 -16.58
N PRO A 7 31.10 -70.85 -15.42
CA PRO A 7 31.42 -69.48 -15.00
C PRO A 7 32.79 -69.01 -15.53
N PHE A 8 32.85 -67.79 -16.06
CA PHE A 8 34.11 -67.16 -16.47
C PHE A 8 34.74 -66.35 -15.33
N LEU A 9 36.01 -66.66 -15.06
CA LEU A 9 36.89 -65.98 -14.11
C LEU A 9 37.16 -64.53 -14.51
N LEU A 10 37.13 -63.63 -13.53
CA LEU A 10 37.60 -62.24 -13.60
C LEU A 10 39.15 -62.18 -13.60
N PRO A 11 39.79 -61.41 -14.49
CA PRO A 11 41.19 -61.01 -14.30
C PRO A 11 41.32 -59.88 -13.26
N PRO A 12 42.49 -59.72 -12.61
CA PRO A 12 42.68 -58.75 -11.54
C PRO A 12 42.77 -57.31 -12.05
N ASN A 13 42.25 -56.42 -11.20
CA ASN A 13 42.12 -54.98 -11.36
C ASN A 13 43.49 -54.26 -11.50
N PRO A 14 43.78 -53.53 -12.59
CA PRO A 14 44.87 -52.55 -12.60
C PRO A 14 44.42 -51.29 -11.87
N ARG A 15 45.15 -50.97 -10.79
CA ARG A 15 45.06 -49.76 -9.96
C ARG A 15 44.49 -48.54 -10.70
N SER A 16 43.25 -48.18 -10.39
CA SER A 16 42.69 -46.87 -10.69
C SER A 16 43.27 -45.83 -9.72
N SER A 17 44.03 -44.89 -10.25
CA SER A 17 44.33 -43.60 -9.63
C SER A 17 43.06 -42.90 -9.13
N PRO A 18 43.11 -42.13 -8.03
CA PRO A 18 41.94 -41.43 -7.51
C PRO A 18 41.42 -40.42 -8.55
N PRO A 19 40.10 -40.23 -8.66
CA PRO A 19 39.53 -39.24 -9.54
C PRO A 19 39.92 -37.82 -9.08
N PRO A 20 40.04 -36.85 -10.01
CA PRO A 20 40.23 -35.45 -9.64
C PRO A 20 39.02 -34.95 -8.83
N PRO A 21 39.22 -34.02 -7.88
CA PRO A 21 38.14 -33.52 -7.05
C PRO A 21 37.08 -32.81 -7.89
N ASP A 22 35.82 -33.15 -7.62
CA ASP A 22 34.64 -32.61 -8.27
C ASP A 22 34.51 -31.10 -7.98
N PRO A 23 34.49 -30.22 -8.99
CA PRO A 23 34.43 -28.77 -8.80
C PRO A 23 33.09 -28.26 -8.23
N TYR A 24 32.14 -29.14 -7.93
CA TYR A 24 30.79 -28.78 -7.49
C TYR A 24 30.44 -29.08 -6.02
N LEU A 25 31.40 -29.51 -5.19
CA LEU A 25 31.18 -29.60 -3.73
C LEU A 25 31.36 -28.24 -3.05
N ARG A 26 30.35 -27.38 -3.23
CA ARG A 26 30.23 -26.11 -2.50
C ARG A 26 29.71 -26.39 -1.09
N SER A 27 30.58 -26.12 -0.13
CA SER A 27 30.37 -25.94 1.32
C SER A 27 28.92 -25.83 1.81
N SER A 28 28.57 -26.67 2.79
CA SER A 28 27.36 -26.57 3.62
C SER A 28 27.12 -25.14 4.13
N PRO A 29 25.87 -24.63 4.12
CA PRO A 29 25.60 -23.32 4.69
C PRO A 29 25.67 -23.41 6.21
N VAL A 30 26.69 -22.78 6.78
CA VAL A 30 26.73 -22.42 8.20
C VAL A 30 25.47 -21.60 8.50
N LEU A 31 24.62 -22.10 9.39
CA LEU A 31 23.50 -21.35 9.97
C LEU A 31 24.04 -20.09 10.66
N LYS A 32 24.11 -19.00 9.91
CA LYS A 32 24.33 -17.66 10.46
C LYS A 32 23.08 -17.31 11.26
N LYS A 33 23.20 -17.44 12.58
CA LYS A 33 22.29 -16.87 13.56
C LYS A 33 22.21 -15.37 13.28
N TRP A 34 21.12 -14.91 12.69
CA TRP A 34 20.86 -13.50 12.46
C TRP A 34 20.73 -12.83 13.83
N ARG A 35 21.83 -12.23 14.31
CA ARG A 35 21.72 -11.16 15.29
C ARG A 35 21.07 -10.00 14.55
N THR A 36 19.91 -9.58 15.02
CA THR A 36 19.28 -8.30 14.69
C THR A 36 20.22 -7.18 15.16
N GLY A 37 21.18 -6.83 14.31
CA GLY A 37 21.92 -5.58 14.41
C GLY A 37 21.08 -4.51 13.73
N ALA A 38 20.49 -3.63 14.53
CA ALA A 38 20.11 -2.31 14.05
C ALA A 38 21.39 -1.62 13.57
N SER A 39 21.59 -1.55 12.25
CA SER A 39 22.70 -0.81 11.67
C SER A 39 22.18 0.52 11.15
N SER A 40 22.08 1.44 12.11
CA SER A 40 22.13 2.90 12.03
C SER A 40 22.41 3.49 10.64
N ALA A 41 21.42 4.24 10.14
CA ALA A 41 21.67 5.48 9.43
C ALA A 41 22.53 6.38 10.34
N ALA A 42 23.72 6.79 9.88
CA ALA A 42 24.70 7.66 10.54
C ALA A 42 24.93 7.46 12.07
N PRO A 43 26.06 6.89 12.50
CA PRO A 43 26.33 6.67 13.92
C PRO A 43 26.50 8.02 14.64
N GLY A 44 25.52 8.43 15.44
CA GLY A 44 25.66 9.56 16.38
C GLY A 44 24.51 10.57 16.45
N VAL A 45 23.43 10.43 15.67
CA VAL A 45 22.29 11.35 15.72
C VAL A 45 21.25 10.87 16.73
N ASP A 46 20.85 11.73 17.68
CA ASP A 46 19.81 11.42 18.66
C ASP A 46 18.41 11.63 18.05
N LEU A 47 17.67 10.53 17.86
CA LEU A 47 16.31 10.53 17.31
C LEU A 47 15.22 10.55 18.38
N LYS A 48 15.58 10.49 19.68
CA LYS A 48 14.60 10.53 20.79
C LYS A 48 13.72 11.78 20.79
N PRO A 49 14.22 12.98 20.44
CA PRO A 49 13.38 14.17 20.34
C PRO A 49 12.26 14.00 19.29
N LEU A 50 12.60 13.44 18.12
CA LEU A 50 11.64 13.16 17.05
C LEU A 50 10.64 12.09 17.48
N GLU A 51 11.10 11.00 18.09
CA GLU A 51 10.25 9.94 18.62
C GLU A 51 9.22 10.48 19.64
N THR A 52 9.68 11.35 20.54
CA THR A 52 8.84 11.99 21.57
C THR A 52 7.80 12.91 20.92
N ALA A 53 8.18 13.68 19.89
CA ALA A 53 7.26 14.56 19.17
C ALA A 53 6.17 13.75 18.43
N ILE A 54 6.55 12.65 17.77
CA ILE A 54 5.62 11.71 17.13
C ILE A 54 4.66 11.12 18.16
N ALA A 55 5.16 10.64 19.30
CA ALA A 55 4.35 10.04 20.35
C ALA A 55 3.32 11.04 20.94
N LYS A 56 3.71 12.31 21.08
CA LYS A 56 2.82 13.40 21.51
C LYS A 56 1.88 13.91 20.42
N LYS A 57 2.05 13.45 19.17
CA LYS A 57 1.33 13.94 17.98
C LYS A 57 1.47 15.46 17.76
N ASP A 58 2.62 16.02 18.12
CA ASP A 58 2.90 17.45 17.97
C ASP A 58 3.51 17.72 16.59
N SER A 59 2.71 18.27 15.67
CA SER A 59 3.14 18.40 14.27
C SER A 59 4.20 19.47 14.08
N VAL A 60 4.17 20.53 14.90
CA VAL A 60 5.15 21.61 14.88
C VAL A 60 6.49 21.06 15.35
N ALA A 61 6.52 20.35 16.47
CA ALA A 61 7.73 19.74 16.99
C ALA A 61 8.28 18.68 16.02
N VAL A 62 7.44 17.82 15.42
CA VAL A 62 7.89 16.83 14.42
C VAL A 62 8.58 17.54 13.25
N LYS A 63 7.97 18.62 12.73
CA LYS A 63 8.54 19.38 11.63
C LYS A 63 9.88 20.02 12.03
N GLU A 64 9.96 20.68 13.18
CA GLU A 64 11.20 21.33 13.65
C GLU A 64 12.34 20.34 13.84
N ASN A 65 12.05 19.16 14.41
CA ASN A 65 13.05 18.11 14.57
C ASN A 65 13.52 17.58 13.20
N LEU A 66 12.62 17.34 12.25
CA LEU A 66 13.00 16.89 10.90
C LEU A 66 13.78 17.97 10.13
N ASP A 67 13.43 19.24 10.29
CA ASP A 67 14.17 20.37 9.70
C ASP A 67 15.61 20.42 10.27
N GLN A 68 15.81 20.21 11.57
CA GLN A 68 17.13 20.11 12.20
C GLN A 68 17.91 18.87 11.70
N LEU A 69 17.24 17.73 11.62
CA LEU A 69 17.84 16.49 11.11
C LEU A 69 18.26 16.59 9.63
N ASN A 70 17.54 17.38 8.83
CA ASN A 70 17.91 17.67 7.45
C ASN A 70 19.14 18.60 7.39
N GLN A 71 19.20 19.62 8.25
CA GLN A 71 20.37 20.54 8.33
C GLN A 71 21.68 19.81 8.66
N ILE A 72 21.63 18.79 9.52
CA ILE A 72 22.80 17.96 9.84
C ILE A 72 23.04 16.83 8.81
N GLY A 73 22.21 16.74 7.77
CA GLY A 73 22.36 15.78 6.67
C GLY A 73 21.87 14.36 6.95
N TRP A 74 21.10 14.15 8.03
CA TRP A 74 20.49 12.85 8.33
C TRP A 74 19.20 12.64 7.54
N ALA A 75 18.27 13.61 7.57
CA ALA A 75 16.99 13.54 6.86
C ALA A 75 17.08 14.19 5.46
N LYS A 76 17.81 13.59 4.54
CA LYS A 76 18.10 14.20 3.22
C LYS A 76 16.88 14.26 2.31
N LYS A 77 15.98 13.28 2.41
CA LYS A 77 14.75 13.22 1.62
C LYS A 77 13.65 14.10 2.21
N TRP A 78 13.73 14.42 3.50
CA TRP A 78 12.78 15.33 4.13
C TRP A 78 12.77 16.69 3.42
N SER A 79 11.58 17.12 2.98
CA SER A 79 11.39 18.42 2.34
C SER A 79 12.33 18.64 1.13
N SER A 80 12.75 17.57 0.44
CA SER A 80 13.61 17.64 -0.75
C SER A 80 12.88 18.15 -1.99
N GLN A 81 11.54 18.17 -1.96
CA GLN A 81 10.65 18.67 -3.02
C GLN A 81 9.63 19.68 -2.44
N PRO A 82 10.08 20.78 -1.81
CA PRO A 82 9.19 21.69 -1.09
C PRO A 82 8.41 22.61 -2.03
N TYR A 83 8.94 22.83 -3.23
CA TYR A 83 8.34 23.69 -4.24
C TYR A 83 7.33 22.92 -5.06
N VAL A 84 6.07 23.28 -4.85
CA VAL A 84 4.94 22.70 -5.55
C VAL A 84 4.28 23.83 -6.32
N SER A 85 4.23 23.71 -7.65
CA SER A 85 3.61 24.70 -8.52
C SER A 85 2.67 24.02 -9.49
N ARG A 86 1.37 24.33 -9.36
CA ARG A 86 0.34 23.90 -10.29
C ARG A 86 0.65 24.36 -11.72
N ARG A 87 0.47 23.46 -12.68
CA ARG A 87 0.48 23.77 -14.11
C ARG A 87 -0.69 23.11 -14.82
N MET A 88 -1.01 23.57 -16.02
CA MET A 88 -1.96 22.87 -16.87
C MET A 88 -1.42 21.50 -17.25
N THR A 89 -2.20 20.46 -16.99
CA THR A 89 -1.80 19.06 -17.16
C THR A 89 -2.85 18.32 -17.97
N SER A 90 -2.41 17.69 -19.06
CA SER A 90 -3.27 16.90 -19.93
C SER A 90 -3.37 15.44 -19.45
N LEU A 91 -4.45 14.74 -19.83
CA LEU A 91 -4.58 13.31 -19.56
C LEU A 91 -3.46 12.48 -20.21
N ARG A 92 -2.95 12.92 -21.36
CA ARG A 92 -1.89 12.22 -22.09
C ARG A 92 -0.56 12.20 -21.33
N GLU A 93 -0.28 13.22 -20.52
CA GLU A 93 0.89 13.23 -19.64
C GLU A 93 0.80 12.13 -18.57
N LEU A 94 -0.39 11.86 -18.05
CA LEU A 94 -0.61 10.76 -17.09
C LEU A 94 -0.35 9.40 -17.74
N THR A 95 -0.84 9.20 -18.96
CA THR A 95 -0.56 7.98 -19.73
C THR A 95 0.93 7.83 -20.02
N THR A 96 1.61 8.93 -20.38
CA THR A 96 3.05 8.95 -20.65
C THR A 96 3.88 8.64 -19.39
N LEU A 97 3.41 9.08 -18.22
CA LEU A 97 4.05 8.76 -16.94
C LEU A 97 4.01 7.25 -16.64
N GLY A 98 2.98 6.56 -17.12
CA GLY A 98 2.77 5.12 -16.97
C GLY A 98 1.40 4.73 -16.42
N ILE A 99 0.48 5.69 -16.23
CA ILE A 99 -0.88 5.41 -15.75
C ILE A 99 -1.74 4.98 -16.93
N LYS A 100 -1.95 3.67 -17.06
CA LYS A 100 -2.52 3.06 -18.26
C LYS A 100 -3.94 3.51 -18.57
N ASN A 101 -4.79 3.65 -17.55
CA ASN A 101 -6.21 3.99 -17.67
C ASN A 101 -6.52 5.32 -16.96
N ALA A 102 -5.86 6.40 -17.39
CA ALA A 102 -5.97 7.71 -16.78
C ALA A 102 -7.41 8.29 -16.83
N GLU A 103 -8.19 7.87 -17.81
CA GLU A 103 -9.61 8.22 -17.99
C GLU A 103 -10.55 7.55 -16.98
N ASN A 104 -10.13 6.41 -16.40
CA ASN A 104 -10.89 5.71 -15.37
C ASN A 104 -10.55 6.18 -13.95
N LEU A 105 -9.60 7.10 -13.82
CA LEU A 105 -9.32 7.77 -12.55
C LEU A 105 -10.58 8.55 -12.15
N ALA A 106 -10.98 8.43 -10.87
CA ALA A 106 -12.22 8.98 -10.31
C ALA A 106 -13.53 8.22 -10.64
N ILE A 107 -13.51 7.10 -11.36
CA ILE A 107 -14.66 6.18 -11.42
C ILE A 107 -14.56 5.14 -10.29
N PRO A 108 -15.52 5.08 -9.33
CA PRO A 108 -15.45 4.13 -8.22
C PRO A 108 -15.40 2.69 -8.73
N SER A 109 -14.58 1.85 -8.09
CA SER A 109 -14.40 0.46 -8.49
C SER A 109 -15.32 -0.46 -7.72
N VAL A 110 -16.08 -1.29 -8.44
CA VAL A 110 -16.93 -2.35 -7.89
C VAL A 110 -16.22 -3.70 -7.74
N ARG A 111 -14.87 -3.75 -7.84
CA ARG A 111 -14.12 -5.03 -7.86
C ARG A 111 -14.28 -5.82 -6.56
N ASN A 112 -14.15 -5.15 -5.41
CA ASN A 112 -14.25 -5.80 -4.10
C ASN A 112 -15.68 -6.26 -3.82
N ASP A 113 -16.66 -5.42 -4.18
CA ASP A 113 -18.09 -5.73 -4.07
C ASP A 113 -18.44 -6.96 -4.91
N ALA A 114 -17.99 -7.00 -6.17
CA ALA A 114 -18.19 -8.14 -7.05
C ALA A 114 -17.52 -9.40 -6.51
N ALA A 115 -16.25 -9.33 -6.09
CA ALA A 115 -15.53 -10.49 -5.54
C ALA A 115 -16.23 -11.05 -4.28
N PHE A 116 -16.69 -10.17 -3.40
CA PHE A 116 -17.46 -10.56 -2.21
C PHE A 116 -18.78 -11.22 -2.60
N LEU A 117 -19.59 -10.58 -3.45
CA LEU A 117 -20.89 -11.12 -3.87
C LEU A 117 -20.76 -12.44 -4.63
N PHE A 118 -19.82 -12.55 -5.57
CA PHE A 118 -19.56 -13.80 -6.28
C PHE A 118 -19.12 -14.92 -5.32
N THR A 119 -18.26 -14.61 -4.35
CA THR A 119 -17.82 -15.62 -3.37
C THR A 119 -18.96 -16.04 -2.46
N VAL A 120 -19.71 -15.09 -1.89
CA VAL A 120 -20.84 -15.39 -1.01
C VAL A 120 -21.88 -16.20 -1.76
N VAL A 121 -22.35 -15.75 -2.93
CA VAL A 121 -23.40 -16.44 -3.69
C VAL A 121 -22.90 -17.78 -4.22
N GLY A 122 -21.67 -17.85 -4.73
CA GLY A 122 -21.09 -19.07 -5.27
C GLY A 122 -20.89 -20.14 -4.20
N THR A 123 -20.34 -19.76 -3.04
CA THR A 123 -20.12 -20.70 -1.93
C THR A 123 -21.43 -21.14 -1.28
N THR A 124 -22.39 -20.25 -1.04
CA THR A 124 -23.69 -20.63 -0.48
C THR A 124 -24.46 -21.53 -1.44
N SER A 125 -24.41 -21.26 -2.74
CA SER A 125 -25.07 -22.09 -3.75
C SER A 125 -24.44 -23.48 -3.85
N LEU A 126 -23.10 -23.58 -3.87
CA LEU A 126 -22.40 -24.86 -3.86
C LEU A 126 -22.70 -25.67 -2.60
N LEU A 127 -22.62 -25.03 -1.43
CA LEU A 127 -22.92 -25.68 -0.15
C LEU A 127 -24.38 -26.10 -0.04
N ALA A 128 -25.32 -25.31 -0.58
CA ALA A 128 -26.73 -25.67 -0.62
C ALA A 128 -26.98 -26.92 -1.48
N VAL A 129 -26.32 -27.05 -2.63
CA VAL A 129 -26.42 -28.25 -3.49
C VAL A 129 -25.87 -29.49 -2.77
N ILE A 130 -24.72 -29.36 -2.11
CA ILE A 130 -24.12 -30.46 -1.34
C ILE A 130 -25.00 -30.83 -0.14
N ALA A 131 -25.49 -29.83 0.59
CA ALA A 131 -26.38 -30.04 1.73
C ALA A 131 -27.72 -30.68 1.34
N GLY A 132 -28.16 -30.50 0.09
CA GLY A 132 -29.35 -31.16 -0.45
C GLY A 132 -29.24 -32.68 -0.52
N GLN A 133 -28.02 -33.23 -0.43
CA GLN A 133 -27.77 -34.68 -0.38
C GLN A 133 -27.86 -35.25 1.04
N LEU A 134 -28.14 -34.42 2.05
CA LEU A 134 -28.28 -34.89 3.43
C LEU A 134 -29.55 -35.75 3.60
N PRO A 135 -29.49 -36.81 4.41
CA PRO A 135 -30.62 -37.71 4.60
C PRO A 135 -31.74 -37.06 5.43
N GLY A 136 -32.98 -37.46 5.12
CA GLY A 136 -34.19 -37.00 5.80
C GLY A 136 -34.46 -35.51 5.57
N ASP A 137 -35.17 -34.90 6.50
CA ASP A 137 -35.63 -33.51 6.34
C ASP A 137 -34.50 -32.48 6.32
N TRP A 138 -33.29 -32.86 6.74
CA TRP A 138 -32.10 -32.01 6.69
C TRP A 138 -31.70 -31.64 5.26
N GLY A 139 -31.89 -32.55 4.29
CA GLY A 139 -31.68 -32.27 2.87
C GLY A 139 -32.65 -31.22 2.31
N PHE A 140 -33.80 -31.02 2.95
CA PHE A 140 -34.74 -29.96 2.63
C PHE A 140 -34.38 -28.64 3.36
N PHE A 141 -34.23 -28.65 4.69
CA PHE A 141 -34.08 -27.41 5.46
C PHE A 141 -32.70 -26.72 5.31
N VAL A 142 -31.62 -27.49 5.27
CA VAL A 142 -30.25 -26.93 5.29
C VAL A 142 -29.93 -26.10 4.04
N PRO A 143 -30.28 -26.53 2.80
CA PRO A 143 -30.08 -25.71 1.61
C PRO A 143 -30.80 -24.36 1.66
N TYR A 144 -32.03 -24.29 2.18
CA TYR A 144 -32.77 -23.02 2.31
C TYR A 144 -32.13 -22.09 3.34
N LEU A 145 -31.65 -22.62 4.47
CA LEU A 145 -30.92 -21.83 5.46
C LEU A 145 -29.63 -21.28 4.87
N ILE A 146 -28.86 -22.09 4.13
CA ILE A 146 -27.63 -21.63 3.47
C ILE A 146 -27.95 -20.59 2.39
N GLY A 147 -28.95 -20.83 1.55
CA GLY A 147 -29.38 -19.88 0.51
C GLY A 147 -29.88 -18.55 1.07
N SER A 148 -30.49 -18.56 2.26
CA SER A 148 -30.96 -17.34 2.93
C SER A 148 -29.83 -16.35 3.28
N ILE A 149 -28.58 -16.82 3.41
CA ILE A 149 -27.41 -15.96 3.66
C ILE A 149 -27.27 -14.92 2.56
N SER A 150 -27.47 -15.30 1.29
CA SER A 150 -27.38 -14.37 0.16
C SER A 150 -28.48 -13.30 0.20
N LEU A 151 -29.69 -13.66 0.67
CA LEU A 151 -30.79 -12.72 0.88
C LEU A 151 -30.50 -11.76 2.04
N ILE A 152 -29.90 -12.26 3.13
CA ILE A 152 -29.49 -11.43 4.27
C ILE A 152 -28.42 -10.42 3.83
N VAL A 153 -27.42 -10.85 3.04
CA VAL A 153 -26.39 -9.94 2.51
C VAL A 153 -27.02 -8.84 1.65
N LEU A 154 -27.98 -9.18 0.79
CA LEU A 154 -28.73 -8.21 -0.01
C LEU A 154 -29.52 -7.24 0.90
N ALA A 155 -30.20 -7.76 1.92
CA ALA A 155 -30.96 -6.95 2.87
C ALA A 155 -30.06 -5.98 3.66
N VAL A 156 -28.91 -6.44 4.16
CA VAL A 156 -27.92 -5.59 4.84
C VAL A 156 -27.39 -4.51 3.89
N GLY A 157 -27.04 -4.88 2.65
CA GLY A 157 -26.62 -3.91 1.63
C GLY A 157 -27.66 -2.82 1.35
N SER A 158 -28.94 -3.14 1.50
CA SER A 158 -30.04 -2.20 1.27
C SER A 158 -30.31 -1.29 2.48
N ILE A 159 -30.26 -1.84 3.70
CA ILE A 159 -30.64 -1.13 4.93
C ILE A 159 -29.45 -0.38 5.54
N SER A 160 -28.25 -0.94 5.41
CA SER A 160 -27.03 -0.39 6.00
C SER A 160 -25.83 -0.62 5.08
N PRO A 161 -25.66 0.23 4.04
CA PRO A 161 -24.54 0.15 3.11
C PRO A 161 -23.17 0.17 3.81
N GLY A 162 -23.04 0.89 4.93
CA GLY A 162 -21.80 0.97 5.71
C GLY A 162 -21.38 -0.36 6.35
N LEU A 163 -22.34 -1.16 6.83
CA LEU A 163 -22.05 -2.51 7.37
C LEU A 163 -21.61 -3.46 6.27
N LEU A 164 -22.23 -3.38 5.08
CA LEU A 164 -21.81 -4.17 3.93
C LEU A 164 -20.38 -3.78 3.51
N GLN A 165 -20.05 -2.49 3.47
CA GLN A 165 -18.70 -2.03 3.16
C GLN A 165 -17.68 -2.57 4.16
N ALA A 166 -17.99 -2.56 5.47
CA ALA A 166 -17.12 -3.12 6.50
C ALA A 166 -16.91 -4.63 6.32
N ALA A 167 -17.96 -5.37 5.94
CA ALA A 167 -17.86 -6.80 5.65
C ALA A 167 -17.04 -7.09 4.40
N ILE A 168 -17.23 -6.33 3.31
CA ILE A 168 -16.45 -6.43 2.06
C ILE A 168 -14.97 -6.15 2.34
N ASN A 169 -14.69 -5.11 3.11
CA ASN A 169 -13.35 -4.72 3.49
C ASN A 169 -12.69 -5.81 4.36
N GLY A 170 -13.41 -6.35 5.34
CA GLY A 170 -12.97 -7.48 6.17
C GLY A 170 -12.70 -8.75 5.35
N PHE A 171 -13.57 -9.08 4.39
CA PHE A 171 -13.35 -10.19 3.46
C PHE A 171 -12.14 -9.96 2.55
N SER A 172 -11.98 -8.74 2.05
CA SER A 172 -10.86 -8.36 1.17
C SER A 172 -9.51 -8.49 1.89
N SER A 173 -9.49 -8.38 3.22
CA SER A 173 -8.28 -8.51 4.05
C SER A 173 -7.54 -9.84 3.89
N PHE A 174 -8.26 -10.92 3.54
CA PHE A 174 -7.69 -12.25 3.37
C PHE A 174 -6.89 -12.41 2.07
N PHE A 175 -7.01 -11.46 1.13
CA PHE A 175 -6.31 -11.53 -0.15
C PHE A 175 -4.98 -10.77 -0.08
N PRO A 176 -3.83 -11.44 -0.31
CA PRO A 176 -2.52 -10.78 -0.30
C PRO A 176 -2.40 -9.62 -1.30
N ASP A 177 -3.05 -9.73 -2.47
CA ASP A 177 -3.12 -8.65 -3.47
C ASP A 177 -3.74 -7.37 -2.91
N TYR A 178 -4.77 -7.50 -2.06
CA TYR A 178 -5.43 -6.35 -1.44
C TYR A 178 -4.55 -5.69 -0.37
N GLN A 179 -3.83 -6.49 0.43
CA GLN A 179 -2.88 -5.98 1.43
C GLN A 179 -1.70 -5.25 0.80
N GLU A 180 -1.11 -5.82 -0.28
CA GLU A 180 -0.04 -5.15 -1.03
C GLU A 180 -0.53 -3.81 -1.59
N ARG A 181 -1.78 -3.79 -2.07
CA ARG A 181 -2.41 -2.63 -2.66
C ARG A 181 -2.65 -1.51 -1.64
N ILE A 182 -3.16 -1.83 -0.44
CA ILE A 182 -3.28 -0.88 0.68
C ILE A 182 -1.90 -0.37 1.09
N ALA A 183 -0.92 -1.26 1.29
CA ALA A 183 0.43 -0.85 1.68
C ALA A 183 1.07 0.09 0.65
N ARG A 184 0.89 -0.20 -0.65
CA ARG A 184 1.34 0.68 -1.74
C ARG A 184 0.69 2.05 -1.69
N HIS A 185 -0.62 2.07 -1.48
CA HIS A 185 -1.45 3.27 -1.41
C HIS A 185 -1.04 4.18 -0.24
N GLU A 186 -1.02 3.64 0.98
CA GLU A 186 -0.68 4.39 2.19
C GLU A 186 0.79 4.83 2.22
N ALA A 187 1.71 3.98 1.75
CA ALA A 187 3.13 4.34 1.61
C ALA A 187 3.32 5.51 0.64
N ALA A 188 2.46 5.65 -0.37
CA ALA A 188 2.54 6.76 -1.30
C ALA A 188 2.17 8.09 -0.65
N HIS A 189 1.08 8.13 0.12
CA HIS A 189 0.72 9.31 0.92
C HIS A 189 1.85 9.73 1.85
N PHE A 190 2.40 8.76 2.58
CA PHE A 190 3.50 8.98 3.51
C PHE A 190 4.72 9.55 2.79
N LEU A 191 5.20 8.89 1.72
CA LEU A 191 6.41 9.30 1.02
C LEU A 191 6.25 10.68 0.37
N VAL A 192 5.14 10.93 -0.34
CA VAL A 192 4.91 12.22 -1.01
C VAL A 192 4.82 13.35 0.01
N ALA A 193 4.16 13.13 1.14
CA ALA A 193 4.14 14.11 2.22
C ALA A 193 5.53 14.38 2.81
N TYR A 194 6.31 13.33 3.05
CA TYR A 194 7.67 13.44 3.56
C TYR A 194 8.59 14.24 2.63
N LEU A 195 8.55 13.95 1.34
CA LEU A 195 9.32 14.66 0.31
C LEU A 195 8.92 16.14 0.18
N ILE A 196 7.63 16.45 0.37
CA ILE A 196 7.11 17.82 0.31
C ILE A 196 7.35 18.58 1.64
N GLY A 197 7.77 17.89 2.72
CA GLY A 197 8.01 18.50 4.03
C GLY A 197 6.71 18.75 4.82
N LEU A 198 5.79 17.78 4.77
CA LEU A 198 4.57 17.76 5.59
C LEU A 198 4.74 16.73 6.72
N PRO A 199 4.59 17.14 7.99
CA PRO A 199 4.85 16.24 9.12
C PRO A 199 3.81 15.12 9.17
N ILE A 200 4.28 13.89 9.40
CA ILE A 200 3.44 12.70 9.54
C ILE A 200 3.32 12.36 11.02
N LEU A 201 2.10 12.38 11.55
CA LEU A 201 1.85 12.08 12.98
C LEU A 201 1.52 10.61 13.24
N GLY A 202 1.12 9.89 12.20
CA GLY A 202 0.71 8.50 12.30
C GLY A 202 0.19 7.99 10.98
N TYR A 203 0.17 6.68 10.83
CA TYR A 203 -0.46 6.01 9.71
C TYR A 203 -1.19 4.77 10.21
N SER A 204 -2.15 4.31 9.43
CA SER A 204 -2.89 3.09 9.70
C SER A 204 -3.07 2.33 8.40
N LEU A 205 -2.62 1.08 8.39
CA LEU A 205 -3.01 0.10 7.38
C LEU A 205 -4.28 -0.67 7.78
N ASP A 206 -4.87 -0.36 8.94
CA ASP A 206 -6.07 -1.06 9.41
C ASP A 206 -7.26 -0.69 8.53
N ILE A 207 -7.91 -1.74 8.08
CA ILE A 207 -9.00 -1.75 7.12
C ILE A 207 -10.23 -1.00 7.67
N GLY A 208 -10.74 -0.02 6.92
CA GLY A 208 -11.82 0.88 7.34
C GLY A 208 -11.35 2.04 8.23
N LYS A 209 -10.06 2.13 8.52
CA LYS A 209 -9.36 3.28 9.12
C LYS A 209 -8.14 3.67 8.27
N GLU A 210 -8.14 3.35 6.98
CA GLU A 210 -7.06 3.69 6.04
C GLU A 210 -6.95 5.20 5.89
N HIS A 211 -6.14 5.84 6.74
CA HIS A 211 -5.80 7.24 6.65
C HIS A 211 -4.42 7.39 7.27
N VAL A 212 -3.44 7.87 6.49
CA VAL A 212 -2.30 8.52 7.10
C VAL A 212 -2.82 9.78 7.79
N ASN A 213 -2.63 9.89 9.11
CA ASN A 213 -2.96 11.08 9.91
C ASN A 213 -1.93 12.19 9.60
N LEU A 214 -1.83 12.53 8.32
CA LEU A 214 -0.92 13.52 7.74
C LEU A 214 -1.31 14.94 8.09
N VAL A 215 -2.52 15.12 8.58
CA VAL A 215 -3.18 16.41 8.47
C VAL A 215 -3.80 16.85 9.78
N ASP A 216 -3.69 16.16 10.92
CA ASP A 216 -4.54 16.54 12.07
C ASP A 216 -4.33 18.01 12.51
N GLU A 217 -3.10 18.51 12.62
CA GLU A 217 -2.88 19.92 12.98
C GLU A 217 -3.05 20.94 11.84
N ARG A 218 -2.66 20.61 10.59
CA ARG A 218 -2.94 21.50 9.44
C ARG A 218 -4.42 21.52 9.11
N LEU A 219 -5.08 20.37 9.10
CA LEU A 219 -6.53 20.21 8.97
C LEU A 219 -7.23 20.90 10.13
N GLN A 220 -6.74 20.79 11.38
CA GLN A 220 -7.26 21.58 12.51
C GLN A 220 -7.09 23.07 12.26
N LYS A 221 -5.91 23.55 11.88
CA LYS A 221 -5.71 24.96 11.51
C LYS A 221 -6.62 25.40 10.38
N LEU A 222 -6.92 24.55 9.40
CA LEU A 222 -7.86 24.82 8.29
C LEU A 222 -9.33 24.70 8.68
N ILE A 223 -9.64 23.87 9.68
CA ILE A 223 -10.94 23.81 10.34
C ILE A 223 -11.17 25.11 11.12
N TYR A 224 -10.13 25.68 11.74
CA TYR A 224 -10.20 26.91 12.53
C TYR A 224 -10.05 28.22 11.71
N SER A 225 -9.21 28.25 10.67
CA SER A 225 -8.94 29.44 9.84
C SER A 225 -9.90 29.59 8.65
N GLY A 226 -10.48 28.47 8.20
CA GLY A 226 -11.51 28.44 7.15
C GLY A 226 -11.05 28.81 5.74
N GLN A 227 -9.75 29.03 5.48
CA GLN A 227 -9.27 29.46 4.16
C GLN A 227 -7.92 28.80 3.82
N LEU A 228 -7.88 28.08 2.70
CA LEU A 228 -6.67 27.52 2.08
C LEU A 228 -6.15 28.49 1.00
N ASP A 229 -4.88 28.87 1.10
CA ASP A 229 -4.16 29.53 -0.01
C ASP A 229 -3.85 28.50 -1.12
N ASP A 230 -3.64 28.98 -2.35
CA ASP A 230 -3.39 28.15 -3.53
C ASP A 230 -2.17 27.23 -3.36
N LYS A 231 -1.11 27.72 -2.70
CA LYS A 231 0.09 26.92 -2.41
C LYS A 231 -0.18 25.78 -1.42
N GLU A 232 -1.04 26.01 -0.44
CA GLU A 232 -1.40 24.99 0.54
C GLU A 232 -2.32 23.95 -0.08
N LEU A 233 -3.28 24.40 -0.90
CA LEU A 233 -4.14 23.53 -1.69
C LEU A 233 -3.32 22.60 -2.58
N ASP A 234 -2.31 23.12 -3.28
CA ASP A 234 -1.44 22.33 -4.16
C ASP A 234 -0.69 21.22 -3.42
N ARG A 235 -0.10 21.55 -2.27
CA ARG A 235 0.64 20.57 -1.44
C ARG A 235 -0.28 19.48 -0.91
N LEU A 236 -1.47 19.86 -0.43
CA LEU A 236 -2.45 18.91 0.11
C LEU A 236 -3.08 18.06 -1.01
N ALA A 237 -3.32 18.64 -2.19
CA ALA A 237 -3.81 17.92 -3.35
C ALA A 237 -2.81 16.87 -3.84
N ALA A 238 -1.53 17.23 -3.93
CA ALA A 238 -0.45 16.30 -4.28
C ALA A 238 -0.39 15.11 -3.33
N VAL A 239 -0.46 15.35 -2.02
CA VAL A 239 -0.50 14.27 -1.01
C VAL A 239 -1.77 13.45 -1.13
N SER A 240 -2.94 14.07 -1.25
CA SER A 240 -4.23 13.37 -1.35
C SER A 240 -4.29 12.47 -2.58
N MET A 241 -3.57 12.81 -3.65
CA MET A 241 -3.57 12.04 -4.89
C MET A 241 -2.42 11.04 -5.00
N ALA A 242 -1.57 10.93 -3.98
CA ALA A 242 -0.44 10.02 -3.98
C ALA A 242 -0.86 8.54 -3.98
N GLY A 243 -1.85 8.16 -3.17
CA GLY A 243 -2.38 6.80 -3.12
C GLY A 243 -2.93 6.34 -4.48
N LEU A 244 -3.85 7.12 -5.05
CA LEU A 244 -4.36 6.90 -6.41
C LEU A 244 -3.23 6.86 -7.46
N ALA A 245 -2.23 7.74 -7.38
CA ALA A 245 -1.12 7.76 -8.33
C ALA A 245 -0.28 6.47 -8.24
N ALA A 246 0.03 6.00 -7.03
CA ALA A 246 0.78 4.77 -6.81
C ALA A 246 0.04 3.53 -7.33
N GLU A 247 -1.28 3.47 -7.10
CA GLU A 247 -2.12 2.41 -7.67
C GLU A 247 -2.14 2.45 -9.18
N GLY A 248 -2.33 3.64 -9.78
CA GLY A 248 -2.42 3.82 -11.23
C GLY A 248 -1.11 3.50 -11.97
N LEU A 249 0.05 3.65 -11.30
CA LEU A 249 1.35 3.27 -11.86
C LEU A 249 1.58 1.76 -11.92
N LYS A 250 0.91 0.97 -11.07
CA LYS A 250 1.11 -0.48 -10.98
C LYS A 250 -0.02 -1.29 -11.58
N TYR A 251 -1.26 -0.93 -11.25
CA TYR A 251 -2.45 -1.70 -11.57
C TYR A 251 -3.22 -1.05 -12.71
N ASP A 252 -3.90 -1.87 -13.50
CA ASP A 252 -4.73 -1.35 -14.59
C ASP A 252 -5.97 -0.62 -14.06
N LYS A 253 -6.46 -0.97 -12.87
CA LYS A 253 -7.62 -0.32 -12.23
C LYS A 253 -7.31 0.16 -10.82
N VAL A 254 -7.69 1.41 -10.56
CA VAL A 254 -7.64 2.04 -9.22
C VAL A 254 -8.90 1.64 -8.42
N ILE A 255 -8.76 1.33 -7.12
CA ILE A 255 -9.86 0.86 -6.26
C ILE A 255 -9.99 1.75 -5.02
N GLY A 256 -8.89 2.25 -4.45
CA GLY A 256 -8.87 3.00 -3.17
C GLY A 256 -9.13 4.50 -3.25
N GLN A 257 -9.65 5.01 -4.37
CA GLN A 257 -9.63 6.46 -4.66
C GLN A 257 -10.74 7.31 -4.04
N SER A 258 -11.80 6.71 -3.49
CA SER A 258 -12.99 7.47 -3.08
C SER A 258 -12.70 8.41 -1.90
N ALA A 259 -12.07 7.90 -0.85
CA ALA A 259 -11.69 8.67 0.33
C ALA A 259 -10.74 9.83 -0.03
N ASP A 260 -9.76 9.56 -0.88
CA ASP A 260 -8.81 10.56 -1.41
C ASP A 260 -9.50 11.70 -2.15
N LEU A 261 -10.43 11.36 -3.05
CA LEU A 261 -11.16 12.35 -3.85
C LEU A 261 -12.12 13.17 -2.98
N PHE A 262 -12.77 12.56 -1.98
CA PHE A 262 -13.56 13.30 -1.00
C PHE A 262 -12.70 14.25 -0.18
N THR A 263 -11.51 13.82 0.22
CA THR A 263 -10.54 14.66 0.94
C THR A 263 -10.07 15.83 0.08
N LEU A 264 -9.73 15.58 -1.19
CA LEU A 264 -9.40 16.62 -2.16
C LEU A 264 -10.56 17.61 -2.33
N GLN A 265 -11.79 17.12 -2.50
CA GLN A 265 -12.97 17.99 -2.62
C GLN A 265 -13.19 18.84 -1.36
N ARG A 266 -12.92 18.27 -0.17
CA ARG A 266 -12.99 18.97 1.10
C ARG A 266 -11.99 20.13 1.18
N PHE A 267 -10.80 19.97 0.59
CA PHE A 267 -9.79 21.03 0.47
C PHE A 267 -10.19 22.09 -0.55
N ILE A 268 -10.66 21.67 -1.73
CA ILE A 268 -11.16 22.56 -2.78
C ILE A 268 -12.27 23.46 -2.25
N ASN A 269 -13.24 22.91 -1.52
CA ASN A 269 -14.35 23.69 -0.97
C ASN A 269 -13.91 24.75 0.06
N ARG A 270 -12.70 24.62 0.62
CA ARG A 270 -12.10 25.56 1.59
C ARG A 270 -11.08 26.51 0.95
N SER A 271 -10.76 26.37 -0.33
CA SER A 271 -9.79 27.24 -0.99
C SER A 271 -10.33 28.63 -1.26
N LYS A 272 -9.45 29.62 -1.21
CA LYS A 272 -9.73 30.97 -1.69
C LYS A 272 -8.59 31.45 -2.60
N PRO A 273 -8.89 31.94 -3.82
CA PRO A 273 -10.23 32.07 -4.42
C PRO A 273 -10.90 30.72 -4.71
N GLN A 274 -12.21 30.75 -4.95
CA GLN A 274 -12.96 29.56 -5.36
C GLN A 274 -12.48 29.14 -6.75
N ILE A 275 -12.20 27.85 -6.92
CA ILE A 275 -11.70 27.30 -8.19
C ILE A 275 -12.83 26.78 -9.05
N SER A 276 -12.78 27.08 -10.35
CA SER A 276 -13.76 26.60 -11.34
C SER A 276 -13.70 25.08 -11.50
N LYS A 277 -14.72 24.48 -12.11
CA LYS A 277 -14.73 23.02 -12.36
C LYS A 277 -13.55 22.58 -13.23
N GLU A 278 -13.17 23.39 -14.21
CA GLU A 278 -12.03 23.14 -15.09
C GLU A 278 -10.72 23.19 -14.29
N GLN A 279 -10.59 24.15 -13.37
CA GLN A 279 -9.43 24.25 -12.47
C GLN A 279 -9.37 23.07 -11.49
N GLN A 280 -10.52 22.58 -10.99
CA GLN A 280 -10.60 21.39 -10.14
C GLN A 280 -10.10 20.15 -10.89
N GLN A 281 -10.59 19.92 -12.12
CA GLN A 281 -10.13 18.81 -12.93
C GLN A 281 -8.62 18.91 -13.24
N ASN A 282 -8.14 20.12 -13.55
CA ASN A 282 -6.71 20.33 -13.76
C ASN A 282 -5.90 20.07 -12.50
N LEU A 283 -6.36 20.53 -11.33
CA LEU A 283 -5.73 20.29 -10.04
C LEU A 283 -5.60 18.79 -9.77
N THR A 284 -6.67 18.01 -9.98
CA THR A 284 -6.63 16.56 -9.83
C THR A 284 -5.60 15.93 -10.76
N ARG A 285 -5.63 16.24 -12.07
CA ARG A 285 -4.69 15.67 -13.05
C ARG A 285 -3.24 16.04 -12.71
N TRP A 286 -3.00 17.30 -12.42
CA TRP A 286 -1.68 17.80 -12.05
C TRP A 286 -1.17 17.14 -10.76
N ALA A 287 -2.00 17.01 -9.74
CA ALA A 287 -1.63 16.40 -8.46
C ALA A 287 -1.26 14.92 -8.63
N VAL A 288 -2.02 14.18 -9.44
CA VAL A 288 -1.71 12.78 -9.79
C VAL A 288 -0.39 12.69 -10.57
N LEU A 289 -0.17 13.57 -11.55
CA LEU A 289 1.07 13.59 -12.33
C LEU A 289 2.27 13.89 -11.42
N PHE A 290 2.15 14.90 -10.57
CA PHE A 290 3.21 15.33 -9.67
C PHE A 290 3.56 14.23 -8.67
N ALA A 291 2.56 13.71 -7.96
CA ALA A 291 2.75 12.62 -7.00
C ALA A 291 3.30 11.36 -7.68
N GLY A 292 2.74 10.97 -8.82
CA GLY A 292 3.22 9.83 -9.59
C GLY A 292 4.67 10.00 -10.08
N SER A 293 5.07 11.21 -10.48
CA SER A 293 6.46 11.51 -10.82
C SER A 293 7.38 11.38 -9.62
N LEU A 294 6.97 11.86 -8.44
CA LEU A 294 7.76 11.72 -7.21
C LEU A 294 7.95 10.24 -6.84
N LEU A 295 6.88 9.44 -6.93
CA LEU A 295 6.92 8.00 -6.65
C LEU A 295 7.83 7.27 -7.63
N LYS A 296 7.78 7.61 -8.92
CA LYS A 296 8.63 7.01 -9.95
C LYS A 296 10.11 7.34 -9.74
N ASN A 297 10.40 8.58 -9.34
CA ASN A 297 11.77 9.04 -9.09
C ASN A 297 12.33 8.52 -7.76
N ASN A 298 11.48 8.12 -6.82
CA ASN A 298 11.85 7.58 -5.50
C ASN A 298 11.28 6.17 -5.31
N ALA A 299 11.37 5.33 -6.35
CA ALA A 299 10.74 4.02 -6.37
C ALA A 299 11.35 3.04 -5.37
N VAL A 300 12.65 3.18 -5.07
CA VAL A 300 13.37 2.33 -4.11
C VAL A 300 12.93 2.66 -2.68
N GLU A 301 12.82 3.95 -2.38
CA GLU A 301 12.35 4.48 -1.10
C GLU A 301 10.88 4.13 -0.88
N HIS A 302 10.05 4.21 -1.92
CA HIS A 302 8.64 3.78 -1.85
C HIS A 302 8.53 2.29 -1.52
N GLN A 303 9.34 1.44 -2.15
CA GLN A 303 9.35 0.00 -1.85
C GLN A 303 9.87 -0.32 -0.45
N ALA A 304 10.93 0.36 0.00
CA ALA A 304 11.47 0.21 1.35
C ALA A 304 10.43 0.60 2.42
N LEU A 305 9.74 1.72 2.18
CA LEU A 305 8.66 2.20 3.02
C LEU A 305 7.47 1.24 3.04
N MET A 306 7.03 0.76 1.88
CA MET A 306 5.99 -0.28 1.79
C MET A 306 6.36 -1.50 2.64
N ALA A 307 7.60 -1.98 2.53
CA ALA A 307 8.06 -3.14 3.30
C ALA A 307 8.10 -2.88 4.81
N ALA A 308 8.46 -1.67 5.25
CA ALA A 308 8.39 -1.28 6.65
C ALA A 308 6.94 -1.22 7.14
N MET A 309 6.05 -0.56 6.39
CA MET A 309 4.64 -0.41 6.73
C MET A 309 3.92 -1.76 6.77
N SER A 310 4.19 -2.68 5.84
CA SER A 310 3.63 -4.04 5.85
C SER A 310 3.99 -4.85 7.10
N ARG A 311 5.09 -4.51 7.79
CA ARG A 311 5.48 -5.08 9.09
C ARG A 311 4.88 -4.33 10.28
N LYS A 312 4.02 -3.33 10.05
CA LYS A 312 3.43 -2.43 11.04
C LYS A 312 4.49 -1.64 11.84
N ALA A 313 5.57 -1.23 11.16
CA ALA A 313 6.65 -0.45 11.73
C ALA A 313 6.18 0.90 12.30
N GLY A 314 6.89 1.47 13.27
CA GLY A 314 6.59 2.82 13.76
C GLY A 314 6.77 3.89 12.67
N VAL A 315 6.24 5.11 12.88
CA VAL A 315 6.49 6.25 11.96
C VAL A 315 7.98 6.54 11.85
N LEU A 316 8.71 6.50 12.97
CA LEU A 316 10.16 6.72 12.98
C LEU A 316 10.91 5.67 12.14
N GLU A 317 10.61 4.39 12.33
CA GLU A 317 11.19 3.30 11.54
C GLU A 317 10.86 3.42 10.05
N CYS A 318 9.68 3.94 9.71
CA CYS A 318 9.31 4.25 8.32
C CYS A 318 10.16 5.38 7.74
N ILE A 319 10.42 6.44 8.51
CA ILE A 319 11.33 7.53 8.11
C ILE A 319 12.75 6.99 7.93
N GLU A 320 13.24 6.16 8.85
CA GLU A 320 14.53 5.49 8.72
C GLU A 320 14.59 4.62 7.47
N ALA A 321 13.52 3.90 7.13
CA ALA A 321 13.47 3.08 5.92
C ALA A 321 13.59 3.92 4.63
N ILE A 322 13.00 5.12 4.61
CA ILE A 322 13.13 6.06 3.48
C ILE A 322 14.58 6.55 3.37
N GLU A 323 15.15 7.06 4.47
CA GLU A 323 16.48 7.67 4.46
C GLU A 323 17.62 6.65 4.28
N ASN A 324 17.43 5.40 4.70
CA ASN A 324 18.39 4.32 4.43
C ASN A 324 18.35 3.81 2.99
N ALA A 325 17.24 4.01 2.28
CA ALA A 325 17.08 3.61 0.89
C ALA A 325 17.55 4.69 -0.11
N ALA A 326 17.79 5.91 0.39
CA ALA A 326 18.20 7.11 -0.36
C ALA A 326 19.70 7.15 -0.67
#